data_AF-A0A2V9L0P6-F1
#
_entry.id   AF-A0A2V9L0P6-F1
#
_cell.length_a   1.000
_cell.length_b   1.000
_cell.length_c   1.000
_cell.angle_alpha   90.00
_cell.angle_beta   90.00
_cell.angle_gamma   90.00
#
_symmetry.space_group_name_H-M   'P 1'
#
loop_
_entity.id
_entity.type
_entity.pdbx_description
1 polymer ?
#
loop_
_entity_poly.entity_id
_entity_poly.type
_entity_poly.pdbx_seq_one_letter_code
_entity_poly.pdbx_strand_id
1 'polypeptide(L)' 'MNVEMIKSAIERLSEPERRALAEWFIELEERAWDAEIERDFSPGGGRGHALIQEIDREIESGKFTRLDEGMRSRKRRR' A
#
# COMPACT_ATOMS: atom_id res chain seq x y z
N MET A 1 11.42 -12.02 -24.50
CA MET A 1 11.51 -12.25 -23.03
C MET A 1 10.10 -12.48 -22.52
N ASN A 2 9.84 -13.56 -21.79
CA ASN A 2 8.54 -13.82 -21.14
C ASN A 2 8.74 -14.15 -19.65
N VAL A 3 7.65 -14.24 -18.89
CA VAL A 3 7.72 -14.47 -17.44
C VAL A 3 8.41 -15.80 -17.11
N GLU A 4 8.18 -16.86 -17.88
CA GLU A 4 8.81 -18.16 -17.63
C GLU A 4 10.33 -18.13 -17.86
N MET A 5 10.80 -17.42 -18.90
CA MET A 5 12.23 -17.21 -19.12
C MET A 5 12.88 -16.41 -17.98
N ILE A 6 12.17 -15.42 -17.43
CA ILE A 6 12.66 -14.64 -16.28
C ILE A 6 12.76 -15.54 -15.04
N LYS A 7 11.73 -16.36 -14.75
CA LYS A 7 11.78 -17.34 -13.66
C LYS A 7 12.97 -18.28 -13.77
N SER A 8 13.18 -18.86 -14.95
CA SER A 8 14.35 -19.74 -15.19
C SER A 8 15.69 -19.01 -15.07
N ALA A 9 15.75 -17.71 -15.37
CA ALA A 9 16.97 -16.91 -15.15
C ALA A 9 17.21 -16.65 -13.65
N ILE A 10 16.15 -16.39 -12.88
CA ILE A 10 16.22 -16.20 -11.43
C ILE A 10 16.70 -17.47 -10.72
N GLU A 11 16.25 -18.64 -11.17
CA GLU A 11 16.68 -19.94 -10.62
C GLU A 11 18.18 -20.20 -10.78
N ARG A 12 18.83 -19.58 -11.78
CA ARG A 12 20.26 -19.72 -12.06
C ARG A 12 21.13 -18.78 -11.22
N LEU A 13 20.54 -17.79 -10.56
CA LEU A 13 21.26 -16.87 -9.68
C LEU A 13 21.74 -17.61 -8.42
N SER A 14 22.88 -17.19 -7.88
CA SER A 14 23.32 -17.60 -6.55
C SER A 14 22.37 -17.07 -5.47
N GLU A 15 22.43 -17.63 -4.27
CA GLU A 15 21.57 -17.18 -3.16
C GLU A 15 21.73 -15.68 -2.83
N PRO A 16 22.94 -15.10 -2.73
CA PRO A 16 23.10 -13.66 -2.51
C PRO A 16 22.48 -12.82 -3.63
N GLU A 17 22.62 -13.22 -4.88
CA GLU A 17 22.03 -12.50 -6.03
C GLU A 17 20.51 -12.56 -6.02
N ARG A 18 19.92 -13.70 -5.62
CA ARG A 18 18.46 -13.80 -5.45
C ARG A 18 17.95 -12.90 -4.32
N ARG A 19 18.70 -12.75 -3.23
CA ARG A 19 18.33 -11.84 -2.13
C ARG A 19 18.37 -10.38 -2.59
N ALA A 20 19.44 -9.96 -3.26
CA ALA A 20 19.55 -8.61 -3.81
C ALA A 20 18.44 -8.32 -4.84
N LEU A 21 18.09 -9.30 -5.69
CA LEU A 21 16.97 -9.16 -6.62
C LEU A 21 15.62 -9.02 -5.89
N ALA A 22 15.41 -9.80 -4.83
CA ALA A 22 14.19 -9.72 -4.04
C ALA A 22 14.02 -8.36 -3.34
N GLU A 23 15.11 -7.83 -2.75
CA GLU A 23 15.12 -6.48 -2.16
C GLU A 23 14.76 -5.41 -3.19
N TRP A 24 15.41 -5.45 -4.35
CA TRP A 24 15.08 -4.52 -5.45
C TRP A 24 13.63 -4.64 -5.92
N PHE A 25 13.08 -5.85 -5.98
CA PHE A 25 11.71 -6.06 -6.41
C PHE A 25 10.70 -5.51 -5.40
N ILE A 26 10.99 -5.61 -4.09
CA ILE A 26 10.20 -4.97 -3.04
C ILE A 26 10.17 -3.45 -3.26
N GLU A 27 11.32 -2.81 -3.46
CA GLU A 27 11.39 -1.36 -3.72
C GLU A 27 10.68 -0.96 -5.03
N LEU A 28 10.64 -1.85 -6.02
CA LEU A 28 9.90 -1.62 -7.25
C LEU A 28 8.39 -1.59 -7.00
N GLU A 29 7.87 -2.57 -6.27
CA GLU A 29 6.45 -2.65 -5.92
C GLU A 29 6.03 -1.52 -4.98
N GLU A 30 6.87 -1.14 -4.01
CA GLU A 30 6.62 0.01 -3.14
C GLU A 30 6.45 1.31 -3.95
N ARG A 31 7.34 1.57 -4.92
CA ARG A 31 7.22 2.74 -5.80
C ARG A 31 5.98 2.70 -6.69
N ALA A 32 5.61 1.52 -7.20
CA ALA A 32 4.39 1.36 -7.98
C ALA A 32 3.15 1.65 -7.15
N TRP A 33 3.15 1.22 -5.89
CA TRP A 33 2.09 1.49 -4.92
C TRP A 33 1.99 2.99 -4.59
N ASP A 34 3.12 3.65 -4.31
CA ASP A 34 3.16 5.10 -4.08
C ASP A 34 2.56 5.88 -5.26
N ALA A 35 2.95 5.52 -6.48
CA ALA A 35 2.44 6.16 -7.70
C ALA A 35 0.92 5.90 -7.92
N GLU A 36 0.42 4.73 -7.52
CA GLU A 36 -1.02 4.44 -7.54
C GLU A 36 -1.78 5.29 -6.53
N ILE A 37 -1.28 5.39 -5.29
CA ILE A 37 -1.87 6.23 -4.25
C ILE A 37 -1.91 7.69 -4.71
N GLU A 38 -0.81 8.23 -5.22
CA GLU A 38 -0.76 9.62 -5.68
C GLU A 38 -1.79 9.89 -6.79
N ARG A 39 -1.93 8.96 -7.75
CA ARG A 39 -2.93 9.07 -8.81
C ARG A 39 -4.35 9.01 -8.26
N ASP A 40 -4.63 8.07 -7.36
CA ASP A 40 -5.97 7.83 -6.83
C ASP A 40 -6.46 8.96 -5.92
N PHE A 41 -5.54 9.64 -5.23
CA PHE A 41 -5.84 10.78 -4.36
C PHE A 41 -5.46 12.14 -4.96
N SER A 42 -5.17 12.17 -6.27
CA SER A 42 -4.81 13.40 -6.98
C SER A 42 -5.94 14.46 -6.92
N PRO A 43 -5.58 15.75 -6.80
CA PRO A 43 -6.56 16.84 -6.89
C PRO A 43 -7.27 16.82 -8.26
N GLY A 44 -8.60 16.91 -8.26
CA GLY A 44 -9.38 16.95 -9.50
C GLY A 44 -10.19 15.68 -9.82
N GLY A 45 -10.38 14.79 -8.85
CA GLY A 45 -11.34 13.68 -8.97
C GLY A 45 -10.70 12.31 -9.24
N GLY A 46 -9.53 12.03 -8.66
CA GLY A 46 -9.00 10.66 -8.58
C GLY A 46 -9.99 9.68 -7.94
N ARG A 47 -9.76 8.37 -8.12
CA ARG A 47 -10.68 7.30 -7.64
C ARG A 47 -11.00 7.40 -6.15
N GLY A 48 -10.08 7.93 -5.34
CA GLY A 48 -10.24 8.14 -3.90
C GLY A 48 -11.08 9.37 -3.51
N HIS A 49 -11.47 10.22 -4.46
CA HIS A 49 -12.15 11.47 -4.14
C HIS A 49 -13.54 11.28 -3.53
N ALA A 50 -14.31 10.30 -4.01
CA ALA A 50 -15.61 9.95 -3.43
C ALA A 50 -15.47 9.46 -1.98
N LEU A 51 -14.40 8.69 -1.70
CA LEU A 51 -14.09 8.21 -0.36
C LEU A 51 -13.71 9.37 0.58
N ILE A 52 -12.92 10.35 0.11
CA ILE A 52 -12.61 11.56 0.90
C ILE A 52 -13.89 12.30 1.28
N GLN A 53 -14.80 12.53 0.34
CA GLN A 53 -16.08 13.21 0.63
C GLN A 53 -16.98 12.42 1.60
N GLU A 54 -16.88 11.09 1.61
CA GLU A 54 -17.56 10.27 2.61
C GLU A 54 -16.93 10.44 3.99
N ILE A 55 -15.61 10.35 4.08
CA ILE A 55 -14.85 10.53 5.34
C ILE A 55 -15.12 11.92 5.93
N ASP A 56 -15.11 12.97 5.12
CA ASP A 56 -15.40 14.34 5.58
C ASP A 56 -16.79 14.43 6.22
N ARG A 57 -17.81 13.83 5.60
CA ARG A 57 -19.18 13.76 6.15
C ARG A 57 -19.25 12.96 7.45
N GLU A 58 -18.48 11.87 7.57
CA GLU A 58 -18.41 11.10 8.81
C GLU A 58 -17.75 11.89 9.94
N ILE A 59 -16.69 12.64 9.63
CA ILE A 59 -16.03 13.54 10.58
C ILE A 59 -17.00 14.64 11.04
N GLU A 60 -17.68 15.31 10.11
CA GLU A 60 -18.67 16.36 10.41
C GLU A 60 -19.83 15.83 11.25
N SER A 61 -20.27 14.59 11.01
CA SER A 61 -21.33 13.94 11.79
C SER A 61 -20.84 13.28 13.08
N GLY A 62 -19.56 13.42 13.43
CA GLY A 62 -18.98 12.87 14.66
C GLY A 62 -18.91 11.33 14.67
N LYS A 63 -19.00 10.68 13.51
CA LYS A 63 -18.95 9.21 13.35
C LYS A 63 -17.51 8.68 13.35
N PHE A 64 -16.70 9.13 14.29
CA PHE A 64 -15.33 8.64 14.44
C PHE A 64 -14.99 8.48 15.92
N THR A 65 -14.04 7.59 16.19
CA THR A 65 -13.43 7.48 17.52
C THR A 65 -12.05 8.10 17.46
N ARG A 66 -11.69 8.87 18.49
CA ARG A 66 -10.33 9.42 18.56
C ARG A 66 -9.32 8.27 18.61
N LEU A 67 -8.18 8.47 17.97
CA LEU A 67 -7.19 7.41 17.78
C LEU A 67 -6.71 6.82 19.12
N ASP A 68 -6.49 7.67 20.13
CA ASP A 68 -6.07 7.26 21.47
C ASP A 68 -7.11 6.37 22.18
N GLU A 69 -8.39 6.72 22.08
CA GLU A 69 -9.50 5.93 22.61
C GLU A 69 -9.67 4.60 21.87
N GLY A 70 -9.60 4.61 20.54
CA GLY A 70 -9.67 3.40 19.72
C GLY A 70 -8.51 2.43 20.00
N MET A 71 -7.29 2.97 20.18
CA MET A 71 -6.11 2.17 20.50
C MET A 71 -6.19 1.54 21.90
N ARG A 72 -6.69 2.28 22.90
CA ARG A 72 -6.95 1.75 24.25
C ARG A 72 -7.96 0.61 24.21
N SER A 73 -9.03 0.76 23.42
CA SER A 73 -10.06 -0.27 23.27
C SER A 73 -9.55 -1.55 22.60
N ARG A 74 -8.67 -1.44 21.60
CA ARG A 74 -8.04 -2.60 20.94
C ARG A 74 -7.10 -3.37 21.88
N LYS A 75 -6.32 -2.67 22.71
CA LYS A 75 -5.40 -3.30 23.66
C LYS A 75 -6.13 -4.10 24.75
N ARG A 76 -7.37 -3.75 25.08
CA ARG A 76 -8.21 -4.48 26.06
C ARG A 76 -8.91 -5.72 25.48
N ARG A 77 -8.89 -5.89 24.15
CA ARG A 77 -9.53 -7.02 23.45
C ARG A 77 -8.53 -8.11 23.02
N ARG A 78 -7.24 -7.90 23.26
CA ARG A 78 -6.17 -8.89 23.13
C ARG A 78 -5.78 -9.38 24.51
#